data_AF-A0A7V3MYI0-F1
#
_entry.id   AF-A0A7V3MYI0-F1
#
_cell.length_a   1.000
_cell.length_b   1.000
_cell.length_c   1.000
_cell.angle_alpha   90.00
_cell.angle_beta   90.00
_cell.angle_gamma   90.00
#
_symmetry.space_group_name_H-M   'P 1'
#
loop_
_entity.id
_entity.type
_entity.pdbx_description
1 polymer ?
#
loop_
_entity_poly.entity_id
_entity_poly.type
_entity_poly.pdbx_seq_one_letter_code
_entity_poly.pdbx_strand_id
1 'polypeptide(L)'
;MIDDEFEGTDSVDALAEAFEARKRRRPPREPRMRPIEHSLDELRAMAGTTQTVTTYEYDSNGVTAHSQRAIVTRPITKEGNAK
;
A
#
# COMPACT_ATOMS: atom_id res chain seq x y z
N MET A 1 -34.10 41.92 21.71
CA MET A 1 -34.47 41.11 20.53
C MET A 1 -33.17 40.89 19.79
N ILE A 2 -32.66 39.66 19.80
CA ILE A 2 -31.45 39.28 19.08
C ILE A 2 -31.95 38.61 17.82
N ASP A 3 -31.64 39.20 16.67
CA ASP A 3 -31.98 38.68 15.36
C ASP A 3 -31.12 37.43 15.11
N ASP A 4 -31.73 36.26 15.25
CA ASP A 4 -31.19 34.96 14.83
C ASP A 4 -31.33 34.83 13.29
N GLU A 5 -30.48 35.55 12.55
CA GLU A 5 -30.25 35.23 11.13
C GLU A 5 -29.09 34.24 11.03
N PHE A 6 -29.41 32.95 11.16
CA PHE A 6 -28.48 31.88 10.83
C PHE A 6 -28.52 31.67 9.30
N GLU A 7 -27.62 32.34 8.57
CA GLU A 7 -27.38 32.14 7.13
C GLU A 7 -26.86 30.71 6.87
N GLY A 8 -27.77 29.76 6.84
CA GLY A 8 -27.50 28.35 6.54
C GLY A 8 -27.59 28.07 5.03
N THR A 9 -26.61 28.52 4.23
CA THR A 9 -26.55 28.14 2.81
C THR A 9 -25.16 27.83 2.23
N ASP A 10 -24.05 28.12 2.92
CA ASP A 10 -22.71 27.95 2.32
C ASP A 10 -22.10 26.55 2.43
N SER A 11 -22.62 25.68 3.30
CA SER A 11 -22.00 24.39 3.60
C SER A 11 -22.34 23.27 2.61
N VAL A 12 -23.45 23.38 1.89
CA VAL A 12 -23.89 22.38 0.89
C VAL A 12 -23.03 22.48 -0.38
N ASP A 13 -22.60 23.68 -0.75
CA ASP A 13 -21.78 23.93 -1.94
C ASP A 13 -20.34 23.43 -1.77
N ALA A 14 -19.74 23.62 -0.58
CA ALA A 14 -18.38 23.16 -0.32
C ALA A 14 -18.23 21.62 -0.42
N LEU A 15 -19.27 20.88 -0.01
CA LEU A 15 -19.32 19.43 -0.14
C LEU A 15 -19.47 19.00 -1.61
N ALA A 16 -20.36 19.64 -2.36
CA ALA A 16 -20.54 19.38 -3.78
C ALA A 16 -19.26 19.66 -4.58
N GLU A 17 -18.57 20.76 -4.27
CA GLU A 17 -17.28 21.13 -4.89
C GLU A 17 -16.19 20.08 -4.58
N ALA A 18 -16.09 19.62 -3.33
CA ALA A 18 -15.14 18.58 -2.93
C ALA A 18 -15.38 17.25 -3.66
N PHE A 19 -16.65 16.87 -3.88
CA PHE A 19 -17.00 15.67 -4.64
C PHE A 19 -16.63 15.80 -6.12
N GLU A 20 -16.91 16.93 -6.75
CA GLU A 20 -16.53 17.19 -8.15
C GLU A 20 -15.01 17.27 -8.34
N ALA A 21 -14.30 17.91 -7.41
CA ALA A 21 -12.84 17.93 -7.40
C ALA A 21 -12.23 16.52 -7.30
N ARG A 22 -12.86 15.61 -6.52
CA ARG A 22 -12.43 14.21 -6.41
C ARG A 22 -12.69 13.42 -7.70
N LYS A 23 -13.80 13.64 -8.39
CA LYS A 23 -14.09 12.98 -9.69
C LYS A 23 -13.10 13.38 -10.78
N ARG A 24 -12.61 14.63 -10.77
CA ARG A 24 -11.60 15.13 -11.72
C ARG A 24 -10.20 14.58 -11.48
N ARG A 25 -9.92 13.99 -10.29
CA ARG A 25 -8.63 13.37 -10.02
C ARG A 25 -8.51 12.06 -10.79
N ARG A 26 -7.44 11.95 -11.57
CA ARG A 26 -7.05 10.71 -12.26
C ARG A 26 -7.01 9.58 -11.23
N PRO A 27 -7.58 8.40 -11.52
CA PRO A 27 -7.51 7.27 -10.60
C PRO A 27 -6.05 7.00 -10.22
N PRO A 28 -5.78 6.56 -8.97
CA PRO A 28 -4.46 6.11 -8.58
C PRO A 28 -3.99 5.09 -9.63
N ARG A 29 -2.75 5.24 -10.12
CA ARG A 29 -2.19 4.27 -11.06
C ARG A 29 -2.30 2.90 -10.40
N GLU A 30 -2.94 1.95 -11.09
CA GLU A 30 -2.97 0.56 -10.62
C GLU A 30 -1.52 0.11 -10.33
N PRO A 31 -1.28 -0.58 -9.21
CA PRO A 31 0.02 -1.12 -8.92
C PRO A 31 0.38 -2.12 -10.02
N ARG A 32 1.33 -1.75 -10.88
CA ARG A 32 1.89 -2.67 -11.88
C ARG A 32 2.69 -3.72 -11.13
N MET A 33 2.12 -4.92 -11.00
CA MET A 33 2.87 -6.12 -10.64
C MET A 33 4.00 -6.29 -11.65
N ARG A 34 5.26 -6.14 -11.22
CA ARG A 34 6.40 -6.48 -12.08
C ARG A 34 6.49 -8.01 -12.12
N PRO A 35 6.62 -8.64 -13.30
CA PRO A 35 6.92 -10.06 -13.36
C PRO A 35 8.26 -10.27 -12.65
N ILE A 36 8.26 -11.12 -11.63
CA ILE A 36 9.48 -11.54 -10.95
C ILE A 36 10.07 -12.66 -11.81
N GLU A 37 10.99 -12.29 -12.71
CA GLU A 37 11.73 -13.21 -13.57
C GLU A 37 12.90 -13.84 -12.78
N HIS A 38 12.60 -14.63 -11.76
CA HIS A 38 13.62 -15.44 -11.09
C HIS A 38 13.40 -16.91 -11.39
N SER A 39 14.44 -17.57 -11.90
CA SER A 39 14.43 -19.02 -12.03
C SER A 39 14.44 -19.69 -10.65
N LEU A 40 13.90 -20.91 -10.52
CA LEU A 40 13.93 -21.64 -9.25
C LEU A 40 15.37 -21.89 -8.76
N ASP A 41 16.33 -22.02 -9.66
CA ASP A 41 17.74 -22.23 -9.33
C ASP A 41 18.39 -20.94 -8.78
N GLU A 42 18.02 -19.77 -9.31
CA GLU A 42 18.41 -18.47 -8.73
C GLU A 42 17.84 -18.30 -7.31
N LEU A 43 16.58 -18.65 -7.09
CA LEU A 43 15.96 -18.58 -5.77
C LEU A 43 16.63 -19.55 -4.77
N ARG A 44 17.05 -20.74 -5.24
CA ARG A 44 17.82 -21.70 -4.44
C ARG A 44 19.22 -21.19 -4.12
N ALA A 45 19.89 -20.53 -5.06
CA ALA A 45 21.21 -19.93 -4.84
C ALA A 45 21.18 -18.79 -3.81
N MET A 46 20.06 -18.07 -3.70
CA MET A 46 19.88 -17.04 -2.67
C MET A 46 19.63 -17.62 -1.27
N ALA A 47 19.23 -18.88 -1.15
CA ALA A 47 19.01 -19.49 0.15
C ALA A 47 20.32 -19.56 0.97
N GLY A 48 20.25 -19.12 2.23
CA GLY A 48 21.40 -18.99 3.12
C GLY A 48 22.07 -17.60 3.10
N THR A 49 21.70 -16.72 2.17
CA THR A 49 22.18 -15.33 2.16
C THR A 49 21.42 -14.46 3.16
N THR A 50 22.07 -13.43 3.69
CA THR A 50 21.41 -12.41 4.53
C THR A 50 20.98 -11.23 3.67
N GLN A 51 19.69 -10.92 3.69
CA GLN A 51 19.07 -9.81 2.97
C GLN A 51 18.49 -8.78 3.95
N THR A 52 18.51 -7.51 3.58
CA THR A 52 17.76 -6.47 4.32
C THR A 52 16.35 -6.41 3.77
N VAL A 53 15.36 -6.65 4.62
CA VAL A 53 13.94 -6.61 4.28
C VAL A 53 13.34 -5.37 4.91
N THR A 54 12.71 -4.54 4.10
CA THR A 54 11.94 -3.38 4.57
C THR A 54 10.45 -3.68 4.45
N THR A 55 9.75 -3.72 5.57
CA THR A 55 8.28 -3.84 5.63
C THR A 55 7.67 -2.47 5.88
N TYR A 56 6.55 -2.20 5.23
CA TYR A 56 5.80 -0.96 5.39
C TYR A 56 4.50 -1.28 6.12
N GLU A 57 4.27 -0.61 7.24
CA GLU A 57 3.05 -0.70 8.02
C GLU A 57 2.25 0.60 7.87
N TYR A 58 0.93 0.46 7.73
CA TYR A 58 0.01 1.59 7.68
C TYR A 58 -0.69 1.72 9.02
N ASP A 59 -0.52 2.84 9.69
CA ASP A 59 -1.19 3.18 10.94
C ASP A 59 -1.97 4.51 10.81
N SER A 60 -2.56 4.98 11.92
CA SER A 60 -3.32 6.24 11.95
C SER A 60 -2.47 7.50 11.71
N ASN A 61 -1.14 7.39 11.81
CA ASN A 61 -0.18 8.48 11.68
C ASN A 61 0.53 8.48 10.31
N GLY A 62 0.34 7.43 9.50
CA GLY A 62 0.84 7.34 8.13
C GLY A 62 1.48 6.00 7.80
N VAL A 63 2.57 6.03 7.04
CA VAL A 63 3.34 4.85 6.64
C VAL A 63 4.64 4.80 7.43
N THR A 64 4.83 3.74 8.20
CA THR A 64 6.06 3.49 8.94
C THR A 64 6.86 2.38 8.24
N ALA A 65 8.15 2.63 8.01
CA ALA A 65 9.06 1.66 7.39
C ALA A 65 9.92 0.98 8.46
N HIS A 66 9.88 -0.35 8.50
CA HIS A 66 10.69 -1.17 9.40
C HIS A 66 11.68 -1.99 8.58
N SER A 67 12.98 -1.83 8.86
CA SER A 67 14.03 -2.58 8.17
C SER A 67 14.69 -3.57 9.11
N GLN A 68 14.77 -4.84 8.68
CA GLN A 68 15.40 -5.92 9.44
C GLN A 68 16.31 -6.77 8.54
N ARG A 69 17.34 -7.36 9.12
CA ARG A 69 18.19 -8.34 8.42
C ARG A 69 17.57 -9.73 8.60
N ALA A 70 17.26 -10.39 7.49
CA ALA A 70 16.69 -11.74 7.46
C ALA A 70 17.58 -12.68 6.65
N ILE A 71 17.64 -13.95 7.07
CA ILE A 71 18.29 -15.01 6.29
C ILE A 71 17.25 -15.60 5.33
N VAL A 72 17.59 -15.66 4.04
CA VAL A 72 16.72 -16.24 3.02
C VAL A 72 16.69 -17.76 3.17
N THR A 73 15.51 -18.35 3.30
CA THR A 73 15.33 -19.81 3.33
C THR A 73 15.05 -20.36 1.94
N ARG A 74 15.13 -21.69 1.79
CA ARG A 74 14.75 -22.35 0.52
C ARG A 74 13.30 -22.00 0.15
N PRO A 75 13.02 -21.78 -1.15
CA PRO A 75 11.66 -21.47 -1.59
C PRO A 75 10.73 -22.66 -1.35
N ILE A 76 9.51 -22.38 -0.88
CA ILE A 76 8.45 -23.38 -0.69
C ILE A 76 7.73 -23.53 -2.03
N THR A 77 7.83 -24.71 -2.65
CA THR A 77 7.09 -25.03 -3.89
C THR A 77 5.90 -25.93 -3.58
N LYS A 78 4.80 -25.81 -4.34
CA LYS A 78 3.59 -26.64 -4.17
C LYS A 78 3.88 -28.15 -4.24
N GLU A 79 4.86 -28.55 -5.04
CA GLU A 79 5.28 -29.95 -5.18
C GLU A 79 6.08 -30.48 -3.98
N GLY A 80 6.66 -29.59 -3.16
CA GLY A 80 7.46 -29.95 -1.99
C GLY A 80 6.67 -30.18 -0.69
N ASN A 81 5.35 -29.93 -0.70
CA ASN A 81 4.45 -30.21 0.43
C ASN A 81 3.81 -31.60 0.39
N ALA A 82 4.18 -32.45 -0.58
CA ALA A 82 3.84 -33.86 -0.56
C ALA A 82 4.77 -34.59 0.44
N LYS A 83 4.42 -34.52 1.73
CA LYS A 83 4.88 -35.46 2.74
C LYS A 83 3.69 -36.02 3.50
#